data_AF-A0A7Y5EGS0-F1
#
_entry.id   AF-A0A7Y5EGS0-F1
#
_cell.length_a   1.000
_cell.length_b   1.000
_cell.length_c   1.000
_cell.angle_alpha   90.00
_cell.angle_beta   90.00
_cell.angle_gamma   90.00
#
_symmetry.space_group_name_H-M   'P 1'
#
loop_
_entity.id
_entity.type
_entity.pdbx_description
1 polymer ?
#
loop_
_entity_poly.entity_id
_entity_poly.type
_entity_poly.pdbx_seq_one_letter_code
_entity_poly.pdbx_strand_id
1 'polypeptide(L)' 'MDVTQLKTLIHVAELGSLSKASDRLHVAQPALSRQIRQLEKELGVYLFERHG' A
#
# COMPACT_ATOMS: atom_id res chain seq x y z
N MET A 1 4.26 -10.82 7.82
CA MET A 1 4.90 -10.14 6.68
C MET A 1 4.81 -11.04 5.45
N ASP A 2 4.18 -10.54 4.39
CA ASP A 2 4.00 -11.17 3.08
C ASP A 2 4.67 -10.30 2.00
N VAL A 3 5.39 -10.92 1.05
CA VAL A 3 6.04 -10.25 -0.08
C VAL A 3 5.05 -9.37 -0.87
N THR A 4 3.79 -9.75 -0.93
CA THR A 4 2.74 -8.97 -1.58
C THR A 4 2.57 -7.58 -0.93
N GLN A 5 2.67 -7.48 0.39
CA GLN A 5 2.59 -6.21 1.11
C GLN A 5 3.78 -5.29 0.77
N LEU A 6 4.97 -5.86 0.65
CA LEU A 6 6.18 -5.12 0.28
C LEU A 6 6.12 -4.60 -1.16
N LYS A 7 5.60 -5.41 -2.10
CA LYS A 7 5.35 -4.95 -3.48
C LYS A 7 4.36 -3.79 -3.52
N THR A 8 3.28 -3.87 -2.76
CA THR A 8 2.30 -2.78 -2.64
C THR A 8 2.92 -1.52 -2.06
N LEU A 9 3.74 -1.64 -1.01
CA LEU A 9 4.49 -0.52 -0.43
C LEU A 9 5.36 0.18 -1.49
N ILE A 10 6.19 -0.57 -2.21
CA ILE A 10 7.09 -0.03 -3.23
C ILE A 10 6.30 0.71 -4.31
N HIS A 11 5.25 0.09 -4.87
CA HIS A 11 4.47 0.73 -5.94
C HIS A 11 3.70 1.96 -5.48
N VAL A 12 3.15 1.96 -4.25
CA VAL A 12 2.49 3.16 -3.70
C VAL A 12 3.50 4.28 -3.50
N ALA A 13 4.71 3.98 -3.03
CA ALA A 13 5.78 4.95 -2.87
C ALA A 13 6.27 5.52 -4.21
N GLU A 14 6.47 4.68 -5.22
CA GLU A 14 6.88 5.08 -6.57
C GLU A 14 5.83 5.96 -7.28
N LEU A 15 4.54 5.65 -7.10
CA LEU A 15 3.46 6.32 -7.81
C LEU A 15 2.85 7.49 -7.03
N GLY A 16 3.12 7.58 -5.73
CA GLY A 16 2.56 8.58 -4.81
C GLY A 16 1.04 8.51 -4.64
N SER A 17 0.40 7.41 -5.05
CA SER A 17 -1.06 7.28 -5.02
C SER A 17 -1.51 5.82 -4.95
N LEU A 18 -2.40 5.53 -4.01
CA LEU A 18 -3.07 4.23 -3.90
C LEU A 18 -3.94 3.91 -5.12
N SER A 19 -4.57 4.92 -5.74
CA SER A 19 -5.39 4.72 -6.94
C SER A 19 -4.51 4.39 -8.15
N LYS A 20 -3.41 5.12 -8.36
CA LYS A 20 -2.44 4.77 -9.43
C LYS A 20 -1.83 3.38 -9.22
N ALA A 21 -1.52 3.00 -7.97
CA ALA A 21 -1.02 1.66 -7.66
C ALA A 21 -2.07 0.56 -7.92
N SER A 22 -3.35 0.84 -7.63
CA SER A 22 -4.48 -0.05 -7.95
C SER A 22 -4.54 -0.34 -9.45
N ASP A 23 -4.46 0.71 -10.27
CA ASP A 23 -4.49 0.57 -11.73
C ASP A 23 -3.26 -0.17 -12.25
N ARG A 24 -2.06 0.15 -11.74
CA ARG A 24 -0.78 -0.46 -12.13
C ARG A 24 -0.71 -1.96 -11.80
N LEU A 25 -1.26 -2.35 -10.66
CA LEU A 25 -1.21 -3.73 -10.16
C LEU A 25 -2.43 -4.56 -10.56
N HIS A 26 -3.44 -3.95 -11.20
CA HIS A 26 -4.73 -4.59 -11.48
C HIS A 26 -5.38 -5.22 -10.23
N VAL A 27 -5.27 -4.52 -9.10
CA VAL A 27 -5.83 -4.94 -7.80
C VAL A 27 -6.67 -3.81 -7.25
N ALA A 28 -7.88 -4.11 -6.77
CA ALA A 28 -8.77 -3.11 -6.22
C ALA A 28 -8.12 -2.28 -5.09
N GLN A 29 -8.24 -0.96 -5.15
CA GLN A 29 -7.68 -0.02 -4.16
C GLN A 29 -7.98 -0.39 -2.69
N PRO A 30 -9.18 -0.87 -2.28
CA PRO A 30 -9.43 -1.30 -0.92
C PRO A 30 -8.53 -2.47 -0.46
N ALA A 31 -8.15 -3.36 -1.38
CA ALA A 31 -7.24 -4.46 -1.08
C ALA A 31 -5.81 -3.97 -0.84
N LEU A 32 -5.31 -3.04 -1.67
CA LEU A 32 -4.00 -2.42 -1.47
C LEU A 32 -3.94 -1.63 -0.16
N SER A 33 -4.98 -0.84 0.14
CA SER A 33 -5.08 -0.09 1.40
C SER A 33 -5.04 -1.02 2.61
N ARG A 34 -5.70 -2.18 2.54
CA ARG A 34 -5.64 -3.21 3.60
C ARG A 34 -4.25 -3.81 3.75
N GLN A 35 -3.57 -4.12 2.64
CA GLN A 35 -2.20 -4.67 2.66
C GLN A 35 -1.22 -3.69 3.33
N ILE A 36 -1.29 -2.40 3.01
CA ILE A 36 -0.49 -1.36 3.65
C ILE A 36 -0.81 -1.28 5.14
N ARG A 37 -2.09 -1.19 5.54
CA ARG A 37 -2.48 -1.12 6.96
C ARG A 37 -1.99 -2.31 7.76
N GLN A 38 -2.03 -3.50 7.16
CA GLN A 38 -1.54 -4.71 7.82
C GLN A 38 -0.02 -4.67 7.99
N LEU A 39 0.72 -4.18 7.00
CA LEU A 39 2.17 -3.98 7.11
C LEU A 39 2.52 -2.92 8.17
N GLU A 40 1.84 -1.78 8.17
CA GLU A 40 1.99 -0.73 9.19
C GLU A 40 1.77 -1.29 10.60
N LYS A 41 0.71 -2.09 10.79
CA LYS A 41 0.41 -2.76 12.06
C LYS A 41 1.50 -3.72 12.50
N GLU A 42 2.05 -4.51 11.57
CA GLU A 42 3.13 -5.45 11.86
C GLU A 42 4.44 -4.75 12.23
N LEU A 43 4.72 -3.60 11.60
CA LEU A 43 5.92 -2.80 11.87
C LEU A 43 5.76 -1.86 13.07
N GLY A 44 4.53 -1.59 13.51
CA GLY A 44 4.23 -0.64 14.58
C GLY A 44 4.45 0.82 14.18
N VAL A 45 4.51 1.12 12.88
CA VAL A 45 4.73 2.47 12.33
C VAL A 45 3.83 2.74 11.15
N TYR A 46 3.44 4.00 10.96
CA TYR A 46 2.81 4.44 9.71
C TYR A 46 3.85 4.60 8.62
N LEU A 47 3.55 4.09 7.43
CA LEU A 47 4.45 4.15 6.27
C LEU A 47 4.08 5.29 5.33
N PHE A 48 2.82 5.75 5.37
CA PHE A 48 2.33 6.85 4.55
C PHE A 48 1.45 7.81 5.35
N GLU A 49 1.57 9.10 5.05
CA GLU A 49 0.63 10.12 5.50
C GLU A 49 -0.57 10.19 4.55
N ARG A 50 -1.79 10.05 5.09
CA ARG A 50 -3.01 10.06 4.29
C ARG A 50 -3.52 11.50 4.13
N HIS A 51 -3.54 11.96 2.89
CA HIS A 51 -4.11 13.24 2.51
C HIS A 51 -5.49 12.94 1.90
N GLY A 52 -6.54 13.50 2.53
CA GLY A 52 -7.93 13.35 2.09
C GLY A 52 -8.28 14.25 0.92
#